data_AF-A0A1X2H7T8-F1
#
_entry.id   AF-A0A1X2H7T8-F1
#
_cell.length_a   1.000
_cell.length_b   1.000
_cell.length_c   1.000
_cell.angle_alpha   90.00
_cell.angle_beta   90.00
_cell.angle_gamma   90.00
#
_symmetry.space_group_name_H-M   'P 1'
#
loop_
_entity.id
_entity.type
_entity.pdbx_description
1 polymer ?
#
loop_
_entity_poly.entity_id
_entity_poly.type
_entity_poly.pdbx_seq_one_letter_code
_entity_poly.pdbx_strand_id
1 'polypeptide(L)'
;MGAQASKQAARRLPREARQHAASEPPRESPSTLNNAANVSAESRSEFIEQDGRDPQLHKNLMAIGQVKIEPTVTRMRTSDPMLHILRERQRIEEDEPLSKLNEIPNRASIDVVFSALERRKWLAPGEFNQAETLKQMNADYNIDPSTLQTLYKYYNTMAVLPTITDEPDERHRGIWVDNKDDWKRELQAALKAKEAHRKATNVPPAQQKPKKETIDSGSHSSSQEETEREKRLKDLFDD
;
A
#
# COMPACT_ATOMS: atom_id res chain seq x y z
N MET A 1 -13.70 -72.97 52.84
CA MET A 1 -14.60 -72.32 51.86
C MET A 1 -14.60 -70.84 52.20
N GLY A 2 -14.24 -69.86 51.38
CA GLY A 2 -14.27 -69.78 49.92
C GLY A 2 -15.02 -68.49 49.53
N ALA A 3 -14.27 -67.40 49.33
CA ALA A 3 -14.52 -66.19 48.53
C ALA A 3 -15.89 -65.46 48.54
N GLN A 4 -15.88 -64.15 48.84
CA GLN A 4 -16.60 -63.08 48.12
C GLN A 4 -15.80 -61.76 48.31
N ALA A 5 -15.05 -61.24 47.33
CA ALA A 5 -15.47 -60.46 46.15
C ALA A 5 -15.82 -58.98 46.46
N SER A 6 -14.88 -58.07 46.20
CA SER A 6 -15.17 -56.81 45.49
C SER A 6 -13.88 -56.18 44.94
N LYS A 7 -13.72 -56.33 43.63
CA LYS A 7 -12.68 -55.70 42.82
C LYS A 7 -13.01 -54.21 42.65
N GLN A 8 -12.29 -53.32 43.32
CA GLN A 8 -12.18 -51.93 42.87
C GLN A 8 -11.03 -51.84 41.87
N ALA A 9 -11.38 -51.96 40.59
CA ALA A 9 -10.46 -51.71 39.47
C ALA A 9 -10.16 -50.21 39.42
N ALA A 10 -9.04 -49.81 40.02
CA ALA A 10 -8.49 -48.48 39.86
C ALA A 10 -8.18 -48.25 38.36
N ARG A 11 -8.94 -47.33 37.72
CA ARG A 11 -8.70 -46.87 36.36
C ARG A 11 -7.30 -46.26 36.30
N ARG A 12 -6.34 -46.96 35.69
CA ARG A 12 -5.01 -46.41 35.41
C ARG A 12 -5.11 -45.47 34.21
N LEU A 13 -4.93 -44.17 34.45
CA LEU A 13 -4.69 -43.22 33.36
C LEU A 13 -3.33 -43.52 32.70
N PRO A 14 -3.21 -43.35 31.38
CA PRO A 14 -1.93 -43.49 30.69
C PRO A 14 -0.92 -42.48 31.26
N ARG A 15 0.24 -42.96 31.73
CA ARG A 15 1.33 -42.14 32.29
C ARG A 15 2.38 -41.74 31.27
N GLU A 16 2.23 -42.14 30.00
CA GLU A 16 3.15 -41.78 28.94
C GLU A 16 2.51 -40.75 28.02
N ALA A 17 3.19 -39.61 27.86
CA ALA A 17 2.80 -38.55 26.96
C ALA A 17 2.92 -39.03 25.51
N ARG A 18 1.85 -38.89 24.71
CA ARG A 18 1.90 -39.15 23.27
C ARG A 18 2.96 -38.25 22.64
N GLN A 19 4.04 -38.84 22.13
CA GLN A 19 5.18 -38.14 21.54
C GLN A 19 4.83 -37.34 20.27
N HIS A 20 3.66 -37.58 19.66
CA HIS A 20 3.21 -36.90 18.45
C HIS A 20 2.56 -35.52 18.65
N ALA A 21 2.33 -35.06 19.89
CA ALA A 21 1.71 -33.75 20.15
C ALA A 21 2.73 -32.61 20.33
N ALA A 22 4.04 -32.89 20.28
CA ALA A 22 5.08 -31.92 20.64
C ALA A 22 6.07 -31.59 19.50
N SER A 23 5.93 -32.16 18.30
CA SER A 23 6.92 -31.92 17.22
C SER A 23 6.58 -30.78 16.28
N GLU A 24 5.41 -30.15 16.39
CA GLU A 24 5.07 -29.00 15.55
C GLU A 24 4.82 -27.77 16.43
N PRO A 25 5.74 -26.78 16.44
CA PRO A 25 5.37 -25.46 16.94
C PRO A 25 4.25 -24.91 16.05
N PRO A 26 3.26 -24.19 16.60
CA PRO A 26 2.28 -23.48 15.79
C PRO A 26 3.04 -22.56 14.82
N ARG A 27 2.96 -22.87 13.53
CA ARG A 27 3.66 -22.15 12.45
C ARG A 27 3.06 -20.79 12.14
N GLU A 28 1.87 -20.52 12.67
CA GLU A 28 1.11 -19.34 12.32
C GLU A 28 1.06 -18.39 13.50
N SER A 29 1.65 -17.21 13.27
CA SER A 29 1.59 -16.08 14.18
C SER A 29 0.32 -15.27 13.87
N PRO A 30 -0.30 -14.61 14.85
CA PRO A 30 -1.53 -13.85 14.63
C PRO A 30 -1.39 -12.71 13.60
N SER A 31 -0.17 -12.36 13.14
CA SER A 31 0.00 -11.38 12.05
C SER A 31 -0.18 -11.96 10.65
N THR A 32 -0.14 -13.29 10.46
CA THR A 32 -0.43 -13.93 9.16
C THR A 32 -1.93 -14.13 8.92
N LEU A 33 -2.78 -13.89 9.92
CA LEU A 33 -4.25 -14.01 9.84
C LEU A 33 -4.87 -12.97 8.90
N ASN A 34 -4.25 -11.80 8.71
CA ASN A 34 -4.75 -10.80 7.75
C ASN A 34 -4.59 -11.27 6.29
N ASN A 35 -3.60 -12.10 5.99
CA ASN A 35 -3.48 -12.72 4.67
C ASN A 35 -4.50 -13.87 4.49
N ALA A 36 -4.88 -14.57 5.57
CA ALA A 36 -5.91 -15.60 5.53
C ALA A 36 -7.33 -15.04 5.30
N ALA A 37 -7.58 -13.77 5.67
CA ALA A 37 -8.84 -13.09 5.39
C ALA A 37 -9.11 -12.94 3.88
N ASN A 38 -8.05 -12.74 3.07
CA ASN A 38 -8.17 -12.65 1.61
C ASN A 38 -8.24 -14.03 0.93
N VAL A 39 -7.66 -15.08 1.52
CA VAL A 39 -7.76 -16.47 1.01
C VAL A 39 -9.15 -17.07 1.26
N SER A 40 -9.90 -16.59 2.26
CA SER A 40 -11.29 -17.03 2.52
C SER A 40 -12.29 -16.65 1.42
N ALA A 41 -11.95 -15.74 0.50
CA ALA A 41 -12.80 -15.42 -0.64
C ALA A 41 -12.80 -16.53 -1.70
N GLU A 42 -11.70 -17.28 -1.82
CA GLU A 42 -11.52 -18.36 -2.80
C GLU A 42 -11.91 -19.74 -2.25
N SER A 43 -11.97 -19.91 -0.92
CA SER A 43 -12.36 -21.17 -0.26
C SER A 43 -13.79 -21.17 0.27
N ARG A 44 -14.74 -20.59 -0.48
CA ARG A 44 -16.16 -20.76 -0.16
C ARG A 44 -16.52 -22.23 -0.30
N SER A 45 -16.72 -22.90 0.82
CA SER A 45 -17.22 -24.26 0.83
C SER A 45 -18.65 -24.26 0.29
N GLU A 46 -19.07 -25.38 -0.32
CA GLU A 46 -20.42 -25.57 -0.86
C GLU A 46 -21.52 -25.25 0.18
N PHE A 47 -21.22 -25.45 1.46
CA PHE A 47 -22.06 -25.08 2.59
C PHE A 47 -22.28 -23.55 2.70
N ILE A 48 -21.25 -22.74 2.52
CA ILE A 48 -21.32 -21.27 2.58
C ILE A 48 -22.14 -20.73 1.39
N GLU A 49 -22.05 -21.36 0.22
CA GLU A 49 -22.84 -20.96 -0.94
C GLU A 49 -24.34 -21.29 -0.80
N GLN A 50 -24.67 -22.41 -0.14
CA GLN A 50 -26.05 -22.76 0.19
C GLN A 50 -26.64 -21.82 1.24
N ASP A 51 -25.88 -21.49 2.29
CA ASP A 51 -26.28 -20.51 3.29
C ASP A 51 -26.51 -19.12 2.68
N GLY A 52 -25.68 -18.70 1.72
CA GLY A 52 -25.85 -17.43 1.01
C GLY A 52 -27.15 -17.32 0.20
N ARG A 53 -27.81 -18.45 -0.09
CA ARG A 53 -29.11 -18.52 -0.77
C ARG A 53 -30.29 -18.55 0.21
N ASP A 54 -30.05 -18.66 1.51
CA ASP A 54 -31.12 -18.66 2.52
C ASP A 54 -31.65 -17.23 2.74
N PRO A 55 -32.91 -16.93 2.36
CA PRO A 55 -33.52 -15.62 2.58
C PRO A 55 -33.72 -15.29 4.07
N GLN A 56 -33.57 -16.27 4.97
CA GLN A 56 -33.67 -16.08 6.41
C GLN A 56 -32.30 -15.92 7.09
N LEU A 57 -31.18 -16.21 6.41
CA LEU A 57 -29.83 -16.10 6.96
C LEU A 57 -29.59 -14.71 7.55
N HIS A 58 -29.93 -13.66 6.82
CA HIS A 58 -29.72 -12.29 7.28
C HIS A 58 -30.52 -11.95 8.55
N LYS A 59 -31.76 -12.47 8.65
CA LYS A 59 -32.60 -12.30 9.84
C LYS A 59 -32.03 -13.05 11.04
N ASN A 60 -31.50 -14.26 10.81
CA ASN A 60 -30.87 -15.07 11.84
C ASN A 60 -29.55 -14.46 12.34
N LEU A 61 -28.72 -13.92 11.43
CA LEU A 61 -27.49 -13.21 11.80
C LEU A 61 -27.77 -11.94 12.59
N MET A 62 -28.80 -11.18 12.20
CA MET A 62 -29.25 -10.02 12.99
C MET A 62 -29.76 -10.42 14.38
N ALA A 63 -30.44 -11.56 14.50
CA ALA A 63 -30.94 -12.07 15.78
C ALA A 63 -29.82 -12.57 16.71
N ILE A 64 -28.74 -13.14 16.17
CA ILE A 64 -27.56 -13.57 16.93
C ILE A 64 -26.74 -12.35 17.38
N GLY A 65 -26.68 -11.30 16.56
CA GLY A 65 -25.92 -10.09 16.85
C GLY A 65 -24.40 -10.28 16.78
N GLN A 66 -23.65 -9.23 17.08
CA GLN A 66 -22.19 -9.32 17.11
C GLN A 66 -21.76 -10.22 18.27
N VAL A 67 -21.07 -11.32 17.95
CA VAL A 67 -20.50 -12.22 18.95
C VAL A 67 -19.41 -11.46 19.71
N LYS A 68 -19.66 -11.21 21.00
CA LYS A 68 -18.64 -10.69 21.91
C LYS A 68 -17.69 -11.81 22.25
N ILE A 69 -16.48 -11.72 21.74
CA ILE A 69 -15.38 -12.60 22.14
C ILE A 69 -14.81 -11.99 23.41
N GLU A 70 -15.00 -12.66 24.53
CA GLU A 70 -14.33 -12.28 25.78
C GLU A 70 -12.81 -12.32 25.54
N PRO A 71 -12.08 -11.25 25.90
CA PRO A 71 -10.64 -11.21 25.69
C PRO A 71 -9.99 -12.33 26.51
N THR A 72 -9.46 -13.34 25.82
CA THR A 72 -8.70 -14.42 26.46
C THR A 72 -7.45 -13.83 27.08
N VAL A 73 -7.47 -13.63 28.39
CA VAL A 73 -6.29 -13.19 29.16
C VAL A 73 -5.30 -14.36 29.20
N THR A 74 -4.43 -14.43 28.19
CA THR A 74 -3.32 -15.37 28.19
C THR A 74 -2.39 -15.01 29.33
N ARG A 75 -2.33 -15.85 30.36
CA ARG A 75 -1.43 -15.66 31.50
C ARG A 75 0.02 -15.86 31.06
N MET A 76 0.68 -14.78 30.69
CA MET A 76 2.10 -14.81 30.35
C MET A 76 2.95 -14.89 31.63
N ARG A 77 4.09 -15.58 31.54
CA ARG A 77 5.03 -15.66 32.67
C ARG A 77 5.64 -14.29 32.91
N THR A 78 5.85 -13.92 34.17
CA THR A 78 6.39 -12.60 34.55
C THR A 78 7.79 -12.32 34.01
N SER A 79 8.55 -13.37 33.66
CA SER A 79 9.87 -13.31 33.05
C SER A 79 9.84 -13.22 31.52
N ASP A 80 8.66 -13.19 30.89
CA ASP A 80 8.53 -13.18 29.44
C ASP A 80 8.90 -11.79 28.89
N PRO A 81 9.88 -11.68 27.98
CA PRO A 81 10.22 -10.40 27.32
C PRO A 81 9.03 -9.80 26.56
N MET A 82 8.05 -10.60 26.13
CA MET A 82 6.84 -10.11 25.47
C MET A 82 6.03 -9.19 26.39
N LEU A 83 6.04 -9.39 27.71
CA LEU A 83 5.38 -8.48 28.65
C LEU A 83 5.99 -7.08 28.65
N HIS A 84 7.30 -6.97 28.41
CA HIS A 84 7.95 -5.66 28.31
C HIS A 84 7.48 -4.93 27.04
N ILE A 85 7.42 -5.63 25.91
CA ILE A 85 6.92 -5.08 24.64
C ILE A 85 5.46 -4.64 24.76
N LEU A 86 4.61 -5.47 25.37
CA LEU A 86 3.20 -5.13 25.58
C LEU A 86 3.02 -3.91 26.49
N ARG A 87 3.79 -3.81 27.57
CA ARG A 87 3.76 -2.63 28.44
C ARG A 87 4.21 -1.37 27.70
N GLU A 88 5.24 -1.45 26.86
CA GLU A 88 5.69 -0.29 26.10
C GLU A 88 4.66 0.12 25.05
N ARG A 89 4.00 -0.84 24.39
CA ARG A 89 2.89 -0.55 23.46
C ARG A 89 1.71 0.10 24.17
N GLN A 90 1.31 -0.46 25.31
CA GLN A 90 0.22 0.09 26.11
C GLN A 90 0.58 1.49 26.61
N ARG A 91 1.82 1.71 27.03
CA ARG A 91 2.33 3.03 27.40
C ARG A 91 2.27 4.01 26.22
N ILE A 92 2.68 3.61 25.02
CA ILE A 92 2.58 4.45 23.82
C ILE A 92 1.12 4.78 23.53
N GLU A 93 0.21 3.82 23.60
CA GLU A 93 -1.23 4.02 23.37
C GLU A 93 -1.90 4.91 24.43
N GLU A 94 -1.48 4.81 25.70
CA GLU A 94 -2.02 5.59 26.83
C GLU A 94 -1.40 6.99 26.94
N ASP A 95 -0.09 7.14 26.71
CA ASP A 95 0.64 8.41 26.80
C ASP A 95 0.50 9.25 25.51
N GLU A 96 0.22 8.65 24.34
CA GLU A 96 0.07 9.33 23.05
C GLU A 96 -1.34 9.22 22.45
N PRO A 97 -2.35 9.93 22.99
CA PRO A 97 -3.48 10.28 22.14
C PRO A 97 -2.92 11.09 20.96
N LEU A 98 -3.36 10.81 19.73
CA LEU A 98 -2.95 11.50 18.49
C LEU A 98 -2.94 13.04 18.62
N SER A 99 -3.76 13.58 19.52
CA SER A 99 -3.83 15.00 19.87
C SER A 99 -2.59 15.56 20.59
N LYS A 100 -1.83 14.75 21.32
CA LYS A 100 -0.60 15.17 22.04
C LYS A 100 0.69 14.95 21.24
N LEU A 101 0.64 14.24 20.11
CA LEU A 101 1.84 14.02 19.29
C LEU A 101 2.50 15.33 18.86
N ASN A 102 1.70 16.35 18.57
CA ASN A 102 2.18 17.66 18.13
C ASN A 102 2.80 18.51 19.26
N GLU A 103 2.60 18.12 20.54
CA GLU A 103 3.16 18.84 21.69
C GLU A 103 4.59 18.39 22.01
N ILE A 104 4.96 17.17 21.61
CA ILE A 104 6.28 16.60 21.85
C ILE A 104 7.22 17.06 20.72
N PRO A 105 8.31 17.78 21.02
CA PRO A 105 9.22 18.25 19.99
C PRO A 105 9.83 17.09 19.20
N ASN A 106 9.93 17.26 17.88
CA ASN A 106 10.42 16.23 16.94
C ASN A 106 9.56 14.95 16.86
N ARG A 107 8.33 14.95 17.40
CA ARG A 107 7.31 13.95 17.06
C ARG A 107 6.27 14.64 16.20
N ALA A 108 6.17 14.21 14.95
CA ALA A 108 5.24 14.75 13.97
C ALA A 108 4.51 13.61 13.29
N SER A 109 3.22 13.79 13.02
CA SER A 109 2.48 12.87 12.16
C SER A 109 3.04 12.92 10.73
N ILE A 110 2.76 11.87 9.95
CA ILE A 110 3.18 11.80 8.54
C ILE A 110 2.63 12.99 7.75
N ASP A 111 1.39 13.42 8.04
CA ASP A 111 0.75 14.55 7.38
C ASP A 111 1.47 15.87 7.67
N VAL A 112 1.93 16.07 8.91
CA VAL A 112 2.71 17.25 9.31
C VAL A 112 4.04 17.26 8.56
N VAL A 113 4.76 16.14 8.53
CA VAL A 113 6.03 16.02 7.79
C VAL A 113 5.81 16.25 6.29
N PHE A 114 4.75 15.67 5.71
CA PHE A 114 4.41 15.88 4.31
C PHE A 114 4.11 17.36 4.02
N SER A 115 3.32 18.02 4.86
CA SER A 115 2.98 19.44 4.71
C SER A 115 4.21 20.35 4.82
N ALA A 116 5.14 20.03 5.73
CA ALA A 116 6.42 20.73 5.84
C ALA A 116 7.24 20.53 4.56
N LEU A 117 7.31 19.30 4.05
CA LEU A 117 8.02 18.99 2.80
C LEU A 117 7.41 19.69 1.59
N GLU A 118 6.08 19.81 1.51
CA GLU A 118 5.39 20.54 0.46
C GLU A 118 5.64 22.05 0.54
N ARG A 119 5.66 22.64 1.74
CA ARG A 119 5.88 24.09 1.92
C ARG A 119 7.18 24.57 1.28
N ARG A 120 8.22 23.72 1.26
CA ARG A 120 9.48 24.05 0.59
C ARG A 120 9.32 24.37 -0.90
N LYS A 121 8.42 23.69 -1.61
CA LYS A 121 8.17 23.98 -3.05
C LYS A 121 7.74 25.42 -3.29
N TRP A 122 7.19 26.09 -2.28
CA TRP A 122 6.67 27.45 -2.38
C TRP A 122 7.68 28.53 -1.97
N LEU A 123 8.80 28.12 -1.36
CA LEU A 123 9.90 28.99 -0.95
C LEU A 123 10.78 29.37 -2.14
N ALA A 124 11.27 30.61 -2.12
CA ALA A 124 12.25 31.07 -3.09
C ALA A 124 13.62 30.40 -2.87
N PRO A 125 14.47 30.32 -3.91
CA PRO A 125 15.81 29.77 -3.77
C PRO A 125 16.59 30.48 -2.66
N GLY A 126 17.10 29.70 -1.69
CA GLY A 126 17.87 30.22 -0.56
C GLY A 126 17.05 30.79 0.60
N GLU A 127 15.73 30.94 0.46
CA GLU A 127 14.83 31.39 1.55
C GLU A 127 14.76 30.36 2.69
N PHE A 128 14.90 29.08 2.37
CA PHE A 128 14.98 28.00 3.36
C PHE A 128 16.18 28.13 4.31
N ASN A 129 17.30 28.68 3.82
CA ASN A 129 18.51 28.84 4.64
C ASN A 129 18.44 30.06 5.58
N GLN A 130 17.38 30.87 5.48
CA GLN A 130 17.20 32.02 6.36
C GLN A 130 16.76 31.57 7.75
N ALA A 131 17.41 32.11 8.77
CA ALA A 131 17.13 31.76 10.17
C ALA A 131 15.68 32.09 10.57
N GLU A 132 15.07 33.12 9.96
CA GLU A 132 13.68 33.49 10.20
C GLU A 132 12.70 32.43 9.69
N THR A 133 12.91 31.94 8.48
CA THR A 133 12.11 30.85 7.87
C THR A 133 12.21 29.58 8.69
N LEU A 134 13.41 29.22 9.15
CA LEU A 134 13.61 28.04 10.00
C LEU A 134 12.90 28.17 11.36
N LYS A 135 12.90 29.37 11.95
CA LYS A 135 12.16 29.63 13.19
C LYS A 135 10.64 29.53 12.98
N GLN A 136 10.13 30.06 11.87
CA GLN A 136 8.71 29.95 11.52
C GLN A 136 8.32 28.48 11.30
N MET A 137 9.11 27.72 10.55
CA MET A 137 8.84 26.31 10.32
C MET A 137 8.90 25.47 11.60
N ASN A 138 9.80 25.79 12.53
CA ASN A 138 9.81 25.14 13.84
C ASN A 138 8.53 25.47 14.63
N ALA A 139 8.09 26.74 14.63
CA ALA A 139 6.84 27.13 15.29
C ALA A 139 5.60 26.46 14.69
N ASP A 140 5.56 26.31 13.36
CA ASP A 140 4.39 25.78 12.64
C ASP A 140 4.29 24.25 12.70
N TYR A 141 5.43 23.55 12.73
CA TYR A 141 5.47 22.08 12.62
C TYR A 141 6.08 21.37 13.84
N ASN A 142 6.62 22.10 14.83
CA ASN A 142 7.31 21.57 16.01
C ASN A 142 8.48 20.62 15.67
N ILE A 143 9.20 20.93 14.58
CA ILE A 143 10.36 20.17 14.10
C ILE A 143 11.61 21.03 14.27
N ASP A 144 12.63 20.47 14.90
CA ASP A 144 13.91 21.13 15.12
C ASP A 144 14.59 21.50 13.77
N PRO A 145 15.16 22.70 13.63
CA PRO A 145 15.79 23.14 12.39
C PRO A 145 16.87 22.19 11.85
N SER A 146 17.62 21.51 12.71
CA SER A 146 18.67 20.58 12.27
C SER A 146 18.08 19.32 11.62
N THR A 147 16.94 18.85 12.15
CA THR A 147 16.20 17.71 11.60
C THR A 147 15.55 18.11 10.28
N LEU A 148 14.99 19.32 10.23
CA LEU A 148 14.37 19.87 9.03
C LEU A 148 15.36 20.02 7.88
N GLN A 149 16.57 20.55 8.15
CA GLN A 149 17.66 20.62 7.15
C GLN A 149 18.05 19.23 6.64
N THR A 150 18.10 18.25 7.54
CA THR A 150 18.39 16.86 7.17
C THR A 150 17.29 16.28 6.28
N LEU A 151 16.03 16.47 6.65
CA LEU A 151 14.87 16.02 5.88
C LEU A 151 14.89 16.60 4.47
N TYR A 152 15.10 17.91 4.31
CA TYR A 152 15.15 18.54 3.00
C TYR A 152 16.39 18.17 2.17
N LYS A 153 17.48 17.73 2.80
CA LYS A 153 18.64 17.23 2.06
C LYS A 153 18.35 15.89 1.36
N TYR A 154 17.55 15.03 1.98
CA TYR A 154 17.34 13.65 1.50
C TYR A 154 15.97 13.39 0.89
N TYR A 155 14.96 14.18 1.26
CA TYR A 155 13.59 14.00 0.80
C TYR A 155 13.13 15.18 -0.03
N ASN A 156 12.50 14.84 -1.15
CA ASN A 156 11.80 15.77 -2.01
C ASN A 156 10.34 15.35 -2.13
N THR A 157 9.47 16.27 -2.54
CA THR A 157 8.07 15.96 -2.85
C THR A 157 7.78 16.26 -4.31
N MET A 158 6.95 15.42 -4.92
CA MET A 158 6.59 15.55 -6.33
C MET A 158 5.52 16.64 -6.50
N ALA A 159 5.65 17.47 -7.53
CA ALA A 159 4.62 18.40 -7.98
C ALA A 159 3.92 17.83 -9.21
N VAL A 160 2.59 17.96 -9.26
CA VAL A 160 1.79 17.47 -10.39
C VAL A 160 1.56 18.61 -11.38
N LEU A 161 1.86 18.37 -12.65
CA LEU A 161 1.65 19.33 -13.74
C LEU A 161 0.29 19.15 -14.42
N PRO A 162 -0.25 20.20 -15.04
CA PRO A 162 -1.43 20.09 -15.89
C PRO A 162 -1.17 19.17 -17.08
N THR A 163 -2.19 18.40 -17.47
CA THR A 163 -2.17 17.57 -18.69
C THR A 163 -2.13 18.44 -19.94
N ILE A 164 -1.58 17.87 -21.02
CA ILE A 164 -1.45 18.57 -22.31
C ILE A 164 -2.81 18.61 -23.03
N THR A 165 -3.65 17.62 -22.80
CA THR A 165 -5.02 17.49 -23.32
C THR A 165 -6.02 17.55 -22.16
N ASP A 166 -7.25 17.98 -22.46
CA ASP A 166 -8.36 18.02 -21.49
C ASP A 166 -9.10 16.68 -21.39
N GLU A 167 -8.51 15.59 -21.90
CA GLU A 167 -9.11 14.25 -21.85
C GLU A 167 -8.99 13.66 -20.44
N PRO A 168 -10.06 13.02 -19.91
CA PRO A 168 -10.09 12.51 -18.53
C PRO A 168 -9.13 11.34 -18.29
N ASP A 169 -8.69 10.64 -19.35
CA ASP A 169 -7.80 9.48 -19.27
C ASP A 169 -6.31 9.82 -19.42
N GLU A 170 -5.95 11.10 -19.59
CA GLU A 170 -4.55 11.46 -19.75
C GLU A 170 -3.79 11.45 -18.41
N ARG A 171 -2.63 10.80 -18.40
CA ARG A 171 -1.79 10.69 -17.20
C ARG A 171 -1.18 12.04 -16.84
N HIS A 172 -1.46 12.51 -15.63
CA HIS A 172 -0.75 13.64 -15.05
C HIS A 172 0.75 13.36 -14.96
N ARG A 173 1.57 14.34 -15.35
CA ARG A 173 3.02 14.26 -15.20
C ARG A 173 3.41 14.78 -13.82
N GLY A 174 4.08 13.94 -13.05
CA GLY A 174 4.72 14.34 -11.79
C GLY A 174 6.18 14.72 -12.03
N ILE A 175 6.62 15.84 -11.45
CA ILE A 175 8.01 16.30 -11.51
C ILE A 175 8.52 16.54 -10.09
N TRP A 176 9.78 16.18 -9.84
CA TRP A 176 10.49 16.50 -8.60
C TRP A 176 11.00 17.93 -8.67
N VAL A 177 10.65 18.76 -7.68
CA VAL A 177 10.96 20.18 -7.69
C VAL A 177 11.52 20.60 -6.34
N ASP A 178 12.68 21.26 -6.35
CA ASP A 178 13.36 21.69 -5.13
C ASP A 178 12.93 23.09 -4.65
N ASN A 179 12.59 23.99 -5.58
CA ASN A 179 12.30 25.40 -5.30
C ASN A 179 11.12 25.92 -6.14
N LYS A 180 10.55 27.06 -5.72
CA LYS A 180 9.44 27.72 -6.40
C LYS A 180 9.73 28.07 -7.86
N ASP A 181 10.94 28.48 -8.17
CA ASP A 181 11.30 28.94 -9.52
C ASP A 181 11.39 27.78 -10.51
N ASP A 182 11.92 26.63 -10.07
CA ASP A 182 11.91 25.40 -10.86
C ASP A 182 10.46 24.98 -11.14
N TRP A 183 9.58 25.06 -10.14
CA TRP A 183 8.17 24.69 -10.32
C TRP A 183 7.47 25.61 -11.31
N LYS A 184 7.68 26.93 -11.19
CA LYS A 184 7.14 27.91 -12.13
C LYS A 184 7.63 27.68 -13.56
N ARG A 185 8.92 27.36 -13.74
CA ARG A 185 9.50 27.09 -15.06
C ARG A 185 8.83 25.89 -15.72
N GLU A 186 8.73 24.78 -14.99
CA GLU A 186 8.08 23.56 -15.50
C GLU A 186 6.58 23.77 -15.75
N LEU A 187 5.90 24.52 -14.88
CA LEU A 187 4.50 24.88 -15.07
C LEU A 187 4.29 25.71 -16.34
N GLN A 188 5.13 26.72 -16.58
CA GLN A 188 5.07 27.52 -17.80
C GLN A 188 5.39 26.69 -19.05
N ALA A 189 6.33 25.76 -18.98
CA ALA A 189 6.64 24.86 -20.08
C ALA A 189 5.45 23.95 -20.41
N ALA A 190 4.79 23.39 -19.39
CA ALA A 190 3.59 22.57 -19.55
C ALA A 190 2.42 23.36 -20.16
N LEU A 191 2.19 24.59 -19.70
CA LEU A 191 1.16 25.46 -20.26
C LEU A 191 1.44 25.82 -21.72
N LYS A 192 2.70 26.15 -22.07
CA LYS A 192 3.10 26.39 -23.46
C LYS A 192 2.90 25.16 -24.34
N ALA A 193 3.22 23.96 -23.83
CA ALA A 193 3.00 22.71 -24.54
C ALA A 193 1.50 22.46 -24.79
N LYS A 194 0.65 22.70 -23.78
CA LYS A 194 -0.81 22.63 -23.89
C LYS A 194 -1.36 23.61 -24.93
N GLU A 195 -0.90 24.87 -24.91
CA GLU A 195 -1.30 25.87 -25.91
C GLU A 195 -0.85 25.50 -27.33
N ALA A 196 0.37 24.98 -27.48
CA ALA A 196 0.88 24.51 -28.77
C ALA A 196 0.06 23.33 -29.31
N HIS A 197 -0.32 22.40 -28.43
CA HIS A 197 -1.21 21.29 -28.77
C HIS A 197 -2.58 21.81 -29.24
N ARG A 198 -3.20 22.74 -28.49
CA ARG A 198 -4.48 23.36 -28.87
C ARG A 198 -4.41 24.05 -30.24
N LYS A 199 -3.29 24.75 -30.53
CA LYS A 199 -3.09 25.40 -31.83
C LYS A 199 -2.92 24.39 -32.96
N ALA A 200 -2.22 23.28 -32.72
CA ALA A 200 -2.03 22.22 -33.71
C ALA A 200 -3.34 21.48 -34.03
N THR A 201 -4.17 21.21 -33.02
CA THR A 201 -5.47 20.55 -33.19
C THR A 201 -6.50 21.44 -33.88
N ASN A 202 -6.41 22.77 -33.73
CA ASN A 202 -7.32 23.75 -34.35
C ASN A 202 -6.91 24.21 -35.76
N VAL A 203 -5.93 23.59 -36.42
CA VAL A 203 -5.58 23.92 -37.81
C VAL A 203 -6.60 23.31 -38.78
N PRO A 204 -7.27 24.09 -39.66
CA PRO A 204 -8.24 23.58 -40.62
C PRO A 204 -7.61 22.58 -41.61
N PRO A 205 -8.38 21.59 -42.12
CA PRO A 205 -7.88 20.41 -42.83
C PRO A 205 -7.37 20.65 -44.26
N ALA A 206 -6.82 21.83 -44.57
CA ALA A 206 -6.36 22.17 -45.91
C ALA A 206 -4.86 21.88 -46.17
N GLN A 207 -4.09 21.40 -45.17
CA GLN A 207 -2.65 21.13 -45.33
C GLN A 207 -2.15 19.86 -44.62
N GLN A 208 -3.00 18.86 -44.43
CA GLN A 208 -2.52 17.53 -44.03
C GLN A 208 -1.96 16.80 -45.27
N LYS A 209 -0.65 16.91 -45.49
CA LYS A 209 0.08 15.92 -46.29
C LYS A 209 -0.10 14.55 -45.61
N PRO A 210 -0.37 13.46 -46.35
CA PRO A 210 -0.58 12.16 -45.73
C PRO A 210 0.71 11.71 -45.04
N LYS A 211 0.68 11.63 -43.71
CA LYS A 211 1.71 10.94 -42.93
C LYS A 211 1.51 9.44 -43.18
N LYS A 212 2.42 8.86 -43.96
CA LYS A 212 2.68 7.41 -43.96
C LYS A 212 2.96 6.99 -42.52
N GLU A 213 2.16 6.05 -42.03
CA GLU A 213 2.49 5.25 -40.86
C GLU A 213 3.71 4.39 -41.22
N THR A 214 4.87 4.76 -40.69
CA THR A 214 6.02 3.86 -40.57
C THR A 214 6.18 3.55 -39.10
N ILE A 215 5.68 2.38 -38.71
CA ILE A 215 6.08 1.67 -37.51
C ILE A 215 7.53 1.23 -37.77
N ASP A 216 8.47 1.90 -37.11
CA ASP A 216 9.88 1.51 -37.12
C ASP A 216 10.18 0.79 -35.80
N SER A 217 9.90 -0.51 -35.79
CA SER A 217 10.50 -1.45 -34.85
C SER A 217 11.66 -2.12 -35.57
N GLY A 218 12.87 -1.68 -35.25
CA GLY A 218 14.09 -2.30 -35.75
C GLY A 218 14.26 -3.72 -35.22
N SER A 219 14.22 -4.71 -36.12
CA SER A 219 15.14 -5.84 -36.10
C SER A 219 15.30 -6.38 -37.53
N HIS A 220 16.37 -5.94 -38.20
CA HIS A 220 16.82 -6.50 -39.47
C HIS A 220 17.41 -7.91 -39.25
N SER A 221 16.68 -8.96 -39.67
CA SER A 221 17.28 -10.19 -40.24
C SER A 221 16.28 -11.26 -40.73
N SER A 222 14.95 -11.14 -40.56
CA SER A 222 14.00 -12.24 -40.89
C SER A 222 13.28 -12.13 -42.24
N SER A 223 13.39 -11.00 -42.96
CA SER A 223 12.43 -10.64 -44.00
C SER A 223 12.50 -11.48 -45.28
N GLN A 224 13.60 -12.19 -45.55
CA GLN A 224 13.67 -13.08 -46.71
C GLN A 224 13.03 -14.45 -46.44
N GLU A 225 13.25 -15.02 -45.25
CA GLU A 225 12.69 -16.34 -44.89
C GLU A 225 11.17 -16.28 -44.69
N GLU A 226 10.62 -15.17 -44.18
CA GLU A 226 9.17 -15.01 -44.03
C GLU A 226 8.44 -14.99 -45.37
N THR A 227 9.03 -14.38 -46.41
CA THR A 227 8.39 -14.35 -47.74
C THR A 227 8.36 -15.71 -48.44
N GLU A 228 9.37 -16.55 -48.23
CA GLU A 228 9.37 -17.92 -48.75
C GLU A 228 8.40 -18.83 -47.98
N ARG A 229 8.31 -18.64 -46.66
CA ARG A 229 7.37 -19.38 -45.82
C ARG A 229 5.92 -19.03 -46.13
N GLU A 230 5.62 -17.75 -46.37
CA GLU A 230 4.27 -17.31 -46.78
C GLU A 230 3.89 -17.83 -48.18
N LYS A 231 4.83 -17.88 -49.13
CA LYS A 231 4.58 -18.51 -50.43
C LYS A 231 4.28 -20.00 -50.31
N ARG A 232 5.05 -20.74 -49.51
CA ARG A 232 4.81 -22.17 -49.25
C ARG A 232 3.49 -22.44 -48.53
N LEU A 233 3.07 -21.53 -47.65
CA LEU A 233 1.76 -21.63 -47.00
C LEU A 233 0.62 -21.37 -47.96
N LYS A 234 0.77 -20.49 -48.95
CA LYS A 234 -0.25 -20.23 -49.97
C LYS A 234 -0.47 -21.41 -50.91
N ASP A 235 0.61 -22.06 -51.34
CA ASP A 235 0.54 -23.27 -52.19
C ASP A 235 -0.10 -24.49 -51.50
N LEU A 236 -0.28 -24.47 -50.17
CA LEU A 236 -0.93 -25.55 -49.41
C LEU A 236 -2.46 -25.43 -49.32
N PHE A 237 -3.04 -24.29 -49.73
CA PHE A 237 -4.47 -24.02 -49.60
C PHE A 237 -5.17 -23.69 -50.92
N ASP A 238 -4.42 -23.63 -52.03
CA ASP A 238 -4.97 -23.50 -53.38
C ASP A 238 -4.96 -24.89 -54.07
N ASP A 239 -5.96 -25.72 -53.75
CA ASP A 239 -6.39 -26.91 -54.52
C ASP A 239 -7.62 -26.56 -55.38
#